data_AF-K2G5G5-F1
#
_entry.id   AF-K2G5G5-F1
#
_cell.length_a   1.000
_cell.length_b   1.000
_cell.length_c   1.000
_cell.angle_alpha   90.00
_cell.angle_beta   90.00
_cell.angle_gamma   90.00
#
_symmetry.space_group_name_H-M   'P 1'
#
loop_
_entity.id
_entity.type
_entity.pdbx_description
1 polymer ?
#
loop_
_entity_poly.entity_id
_entity_poly.type
_entity_poly.pdbx_seq_one_letter_code
_entity_poly.pdbx_strand_id
1 'polypeptide(L)'
;MWELNVYLNGAQYVIAPIVYTFSFIGVLTFFCHKCNKQYVTFPYVVITLSYLIQTLSFSTSHVMQLYSSTTCVAYFLSRVVYICNFFIVSYTLFHWVKDFTEREVRVINLTVVGMGILILNIWFIVIVIAAFIALFIEGNDCVSNNGNIETWNTWISTGSNMLLTIIVLAFGILIIQRYHNQISHFTSPDSKKSFLIYIFALLLLIIENLLRFIVHLYFPITKKYMNDILFQTMIHWLPDMVETITILVLWSSDEMSWQFNKEFEERMFADTEIILRNIRTEHSDLSSLSCTSYQHSTLSYRDSTSSTTISLL
;
A
#
# COMPACT_ATOMS: atom_id res chain seq x y z
N MET A 1 -17.18 -40.73 0.95
CA MET A 1 -16.06 -39.92 1.48
C MET A 1 -15.15 -39.41 0.36
N TRP A 2 -14.78 -40.24 -0.63
CA TRP A 2 -14.08 -39.80 -1.85
C TRP A 2 -14.91 -38.88 -2.75
N GLU A 3 -16.19 -39.17 -3.01
CA GLU A 3 -17.06 -38.30 -3.82
C GLU A 3 -17.31 -36.93 -3.19
N LEU A 4 -17.30 -36.84 -1.85
CA LEU A 4 -17.41 -35.57 -1.12
C LEU A 4 -16.12 -34.74 -1.25
N ASN A 5 -14.94 -35.39 -1.20
CA ASN A 5 -13.65 -34.74 -1.44
C ASN A 5 -13.52 -34.23 -2.90
N VAL A 6 -14.04 -34.97 -3.88
CA VAL A 6 -14.03 -34.53 -5.29
C VAL A 6 -14.99 -33.34 -5.50
N TYR A 7 -16.17 -33.36 -4.86
CA TYR A 7 -17.11 -32.22 -4.91
C TYR A 7 -16.57 -30.96 -4.19
N LEU A 8 -15.92 -31.11 -3.03
CA LEU A 8 -15.31 -30.01 -2.29
C LEU A 8 -14.07 -29.45 -3.01
N ASN A 9 -13.26 -30.31 -3.65
CA ASN A 9 -12.10 -29.90 -4.44
C ASN A 9 -12.49 -29.18 -5.73
N GLY A 10 -13.67 -29.44 -6.32
CA GLY A 10 -14.20 -28.66 -7.43
C GLY A 10 -14.75 -27.29 -7.00
N ALA A 11 -15.40 -27.23 -5.84
CA ALA A 11 -16.04 -26.01 -5.33
C ALA A 11 -15.04 -24.88 -5.05
N GLN A 12 -13.83 -25.19 -4.56
CA GLN A 12 -12.79 -24.17 -4.34
C GLN A 12 -12.37 -23.47 -5.64
N TYR A 13 -12.33 -24.19 -6.77
CA TYR A 13 -11.98 -23.61 -8.08
C TYR A 13 -13.06 -22.68 -8.63
N VAL A 14 -14.26 -22.70 -8.04
CA VAL A 14 -15.38 -21.80 -8.37
C VAL A 14 -15.48 -20.65 -7.36
N ILE A 15 -15.38 -20.95 -6.07
CA ILE A 15 -15.54 -19.97 -4.98
C ILE A 15 -14.39 -18.95 -5.02
N ALA A 16 -13.15 -19.40 -5.22
CA ALA A 16 -12.00 -18.53 -5.08
C ALA A 16 -11.95 -17.41 -6.17
N PRO A 17 -12.21 -17.68 -7.47
CA PRO A 17 -12.36 -16.61 -8.47
C PRO A 17 -13.48 -15.61 -8.16
N ILE A 18 -14.61 -16.08 -7.61
CA ILE A 18 -15.72 -15.22 -7.22
C ILE A 18 -15.27 -14.24 -6.12
N VAL A 19 -14.57 -14.73 -5.10
CA VAL A 19 -14.02 -13.91 -4.01
C VAL A 19 -13.08 -12.82 -4.53
N TYR A 20 -12.12 -13.17 -5.39
CA TYR A 20 -11.18 -12.20 -5.99
C TYR A 20 -11.87 -11.18 -6.92
N THR A 21 -12.94 -11.60 -7.60
CA THR A 21 -13.76 -10.70 -8.42
C THR A 21 -14.51 -9.70 -7.56
N PHE A 22 -15.10 -10.14 -6.44
CA PHE A 22 -15.76 -9.25 -5.50
C PHE A 22 -14.79 -8.24 -4.86
N SER A 23 -13.59 -8.68 -4.49
CA SER A 23 -12.55 -7.77 -3.98
C SER A 23 -12.19 -6.69 -5.00
N PHE A 24 -11.98 -7.07 -6.27
CA PHE A 24 -11.70 -6.11 -7.34
C PHE A 24 -12.86 -5.15 -7.58
N ILE A 25 -14.11 -5.63 -7.59
CA ILE A 25 -15.30 -4.77 -7.72
C ILE A 25 -15.36 -3.76 -6.57
N GLY A 26 -15.03 -4.17 -5.34
CA GLY A 26 -14.94 -3.27 -4.19
C GLY A 26 -13.91 -2.15 -4.39
N VAL A 27 -12.69 -2.51 -4.79
CA VAL A 27 -11.61 -1.55 -5.09
C VAL A 27 -11.99 -0.62 -6.25
N LEU A 28 -12.58 -1.17 -7.31
CA LEU A 28 -13.01 -0.41 -8.48
C LEU A 28 -14.13 0.58 -8.14
N THR A 29 -15.09 0.16 -7.32
CA THR A 29 -16.19 1.04 -6.86
C THR A 29 -15.64 2.19 -6.03
N PHE A 30 -14.69 1.91 -5.13
CA PHE A 30 -14.04 2.94 -4.34
C PHE A 30 -13.19 3.89 -5.19
N PHE A 31 -12.45 3.35 -6.18
CA PHE A 31 -11.71 4.14 -7.15
C PHE A 31 -12.62 5.09 -7.92
N CYS A 32 -13.73 4.58 -8.48
CA CYS A 32 -14.73 5.40 -9.17
C CYS A 32 -15.34 6.48 -8.26
N HIS A 33 -15.64 6.13 -7.00
CA HIS A 33 -16.12 7.10 -6.02
C HIS A 33 -15.11 8.23 -5.80
N LYS A 34 -13.83 7.88 -5.69
CA LYS A 34 -12.73 8.83 -5.50
C LYS A 34 -12.54 9.73 -6.72
N CYS A 35 -12.60 9.18 -7.94
CA CYS A 35 -12.56 9.94 -9.20
C CYS A 35 -13.61 11.05 -9.26
N ASN A 36 -14.80 10.81 -8.68
CA ASN A 36 -15.88 11.78 -8.69
C ASN A 36 -15.71 12.90 -7.65
N LYS A 37 -14.96 12.64 -6.57
CA LYS A 37 -14.82 13.58 -5.44
C LYS A 37 -13.50 14.33 -5.41
N GLN A 38 -12.42 13.72 -5.90
CA GLN A 38 -11.06 14.20 -5.71
C GLN A 38 -10.22 13.97 -6.97
N TYR A 39 -9.14 14.74 -7.09
CA TYR A 39 -8.15 14.49 -8.13
C TYR A 39 -7.46 13.15 -7.87
N VAL A 40 -7.58 12.23 -8.82
CA VAL A 40 -6.99 10.90 -8.73
C VAL A 40 -5.52 10.99 -9.07
N THR A 41 -4.67 10.66 -8.10
CA THR A 41 -3.23 10.55 -8.33
C THR A 41 -2.90 9.21 -9.00
N PHE A 42 -1.82 9.21 -9.79
CA PHE A 42 -1.30 8.03 -10.48
C PHE A 42 -1.17 6.76 -9.60
N PRO A 43 -0.80 6.83 -8.32
CA PRO A 43 -0.69 5.67 -7.43
C PRO A 43 -2.00 4.89 -7.23
N TYR A 44 -3.16 5.55 -7.20
CA TYR A 44 -4.45 4.84 -7.14
C TYR A 44 -4.70 3.98 -8.38
N VAL A 45 -4.36 4.51 -9.57
CA VAL A 45 -4.48 3.80 -10.85
C VAL A 45 -3.60 2.56 -10.86
N VAL A 46 -2.34 2.70 -10.42
CA VAL A 46 -1.37 1.60 -10.35
C VAL A 46 -1.86 0.47 -9.44
N ILE A 47 -2.41 0.79 -8.27
CA ILE A 47 -2.94 -0.21 -7.34
C ILE A 47 -4.18 -0.89 -7.94
N THR A 48 -5.13 -0.14 -8.51
CA THR A 48 -6.32 -0.72 -9.15
C THR A 48 -5.96 -1.64 -10.32
N LEU A 49 -4.97 -1.28 -11.14
CA LEU A 49 -4.44 -2.15 -12.20
C LEU A 49 -3.79 -3.42 -11.63
N SER A 50 -3.09 -3.32 -10.51
CA SER A 50 -2.48 -4.47 -9.84
C SER A 50 -3.54 -5.47 -9.36
N TYR A 51 -4.64 -4.98 -8.79
CA TYR A 51 -5.80 -5.81 -8.43
C TYR A 51 -6.46 -6.45 -9.66
N LEU A 52 -6.57 -5.72 -10.78
CA LEU A 52 -7.08 -6.30 -12.02
C LEU A 52 -6.21 -7.47 -12.51
N ILE A 53 -4.89 -7.29 -12.54
CA ILE A 53 -3.93 -8.34 -12.93
C ILE A 53 -4.02 -9.53 -11.97
N GLN A 54 -4.13 -9.27 -10.66
CA GLN A 54 -4.30 -10.28 -9.62
C GLN A 54 -5.56 -11.13 -9.88
N THR A 55 -6.71 -10.47 -10.06
CA THR A 55 -8.00 -11.15 -10.30
C THR A 55 -8.00 -11.94 -11.60
N LEU A 56 -7.46 -11.39 -12.69
CA LEU A 56 -7.35 -12.10 -13.97
C LEU A 56 -6.44 -13.33 -13.84
N SER A 57 -5.26 -13.16 -13.26
CA SER A 57 -4.28 -14.25 -13.11
C SER A 57 -4.84 -15.39 -12.25
N PHE A 58 -5.45 -15.05 -11.11
CA PHE A 58 -6.03 -16.05 -10.21
C PHE A 58 -7.23 -16.76 -10.84
N SER A 59 -8.13 -16.02 -11.50
CA SER A 59 -9.32 -16.58 -12.16
C SER A 59 -8.93 -17.51 -13.31
N THR A 60 -8.01 -17.09 -14.18
CA THR A 60 -7.54 -17.93 -15.28
C THR A 60 -6.82 -19.18 -14.77
N SER A 61 -6.00 -19.06 -13.73
CA SER A 61 -5.37 -20.24 -13.09
C SER A 61 -6.39 -21.27 -12.62
N HIS A 62 -7.44 -20.83 -11.90
CA HIS A 62 -8.43 -21.74 -11.32
C HIS A 62 -9.37 -22.33 -12.38
N VAL A 63 -9.71 -21.57 -13.42
CA VAL A 63 -10.43 -22.09 -14.59
C VAL A 63 -9.60 -23.17 -15.29
N MET A 64 -8.31 -22.94 -15.53
CA MET A 64 -7.43 -23.95 -16.15
C MET A 64 -7.30 -25.22 -15.30
N GLN A 65 -7.29 -25.09 -13.96
CA GLN A 65 -7.26 -26.21 -13.03
C GLN A 65 -8.58 -26.98 -12.98
N LEU A 66 -9.74 -26.31 -13.15
CA LEU A 66 -11.06 -26.95 -13.22
C LEU A 66 -11.19 -27.85 -14.45
N TYR A 67 -10.61 -27.47 -15.59
CA TYR A 67 -10.73 -28.18 -16.87
C TYR A 67 -9.58 -29.18 -17.16
N SER A 68 -8.92 -29.68 -16.12
CA SER A 68 -8.06 -30.89 -16.09
C SER A 68 -6.58 -30.79 -16.46
N SER A 69 -5.99 -29.61 -16.63
CA SER A 69 -4.53 -29.51 -16.81
C SER A 69 -3.90 -28.61 -15.74
N THR A 70 -3.26 -29.21 -14.74
CA THR A 70 -2.16 -28.55 -14.02
C THR A 70 -1.07 -28.36 -15.05
N THR A 71 -1.07 -27.23 -15.74
CA THR A 71 0.01 -26.83 -16.63
C THR A 71 0.91 -25.89 -15.88
N CYS A 72 2.18 -25.81 -16.29
CA CYS A 72 3.09 -24.80 -15.76
C CYS A 72 2.56 -23.37 -15.96
N VAL A 73 1.70 -23.13 -16.97
CA VAL A 73 1.01 -21.84 -17.16
C VAL A 73 0.02 -21.54 -16.04
N ALA A 74 -0.84 -22.49 -15.66
CA ALA A 74 -1.74 -22.31 -14.53
C ALA A 74 -0.95 -22.09 -13.22
N TYR A 75 0.14 -22.86 -13.03
CA TYR A 75 1.04 -22.65 -11.90
C TYR A 75 1.65 -21.23 -11.90
N PHE A 76 2.17 -20.76 -13.03
CA PHE A 76 2.73 -19.41 -13.15
C PHE A 76 1.72 -18.32 -12.82
N LEU A 77 0.51 -18.41 -13.38
CA LEU A 77 -0.57 -17.45 -13.11
C LEU A 77 -0.94 -17.40 -11.62
N SER A 78 -0.93 -18.54 -10.93
CA SER A 78 -1.09 -18.56 -9.46
C SER A 78 0.06 -17.86 -8.72
N ARG A 79 1.28 -17.82 -9.29
CA ARG A 79 2.43 -17.13 -8.69
C ARG A 79 2.44 -15.63 -8.98
N VAL A 80 1.89 -15.19 -10.11
CA VAL A 80 1.69 -13.76 -10.42
C VAL A 80 0.87 -13.07 -9.33
N VAL A 81 -0.05 -13.79 -8.68
CA VAL A 81 -0.82 -13.26 -7.54
C VAL A 81 0.07 -12.85 -6.38
N TYR A 82 1.10 -13.63 -6.05
CA TYR A 82 2.03 -13.24 -4.98
C TYR A 82 2.86 -12.02 -5.37
N ILE A 83 3.23 -11.89 -6.64
CA ILE A 83 3.87 -10.67 -7.18
C ILE A 83 2.94 -9.48 -6.98
N CYS A 84 1.66 -9.62 -7.36
CA CYS A 84 0.68 -8.57 -7.16
C CYS A 84 0.49 -8.22 -5.69
N ASN A 85 0.32 -9.19 -4.78
CA ASN A 85 0.16 -8.92 -3.34
C ASN A 85 1.38 -8.20 -2.77
N PHE A 86 2.59 -8.69 -3.10
CA PHE A 86 3.83 -8.06 -2.64
C PHE A 86 3.94 -6.62 -3.13
N PHE A 87 3.62 -6.38 -4.40
CA PHE A 87 3.62 -5.05 -5.00
C PHE A 87 2.54 -4.15 -4.40
N ILE A 88 1.30 -4.62 -4.29
CA ILE A 88 0.16 -3.89 -3.73
C ILE A 88 0.49 -3.42 -2.30
N VAL A 89 0.93 -4.33 -1.43
CA VAL A 89 1.24 -3.99 -0.03
C VAL A 89 2.43 -3.03 0.05
N SER A 90 3.55 -3.36 -0.60
CA SER A 90 4.77 -2.54 -0.49
C SER A 90 4.64 -1.15 -1.14
N TYR A 91 3.96 -1.07 -2.28
CA TYR A 91 3.71 0.19 -2.99
C TYR A 91 2.70 1.06 -2.25
N THR A 92 1.62 0.46 -1.72
CA THR A 92 0.66 1.18 -0.87
C THR A 92 1.37 1.71 0.37
N LEU A 93 2.12 0.90 1.11
CA LEU A 93 2.83 1.39 2.29
C LEU A 93 3.78 2.55 1.98
N PHE A 94 4.57 2.44 0.90
CA PHE A 94 5.45 3.53 0.49
C PHE A 94 4.71 4.83 0.21
N HIS A 95 3.69 4.78 -0.64
CA HIS A 95 2.96 5.98 -1.06
C HIS A 95 2.23 6.62 0.11
N TRP A 96 1.61 5.82 0.98
CA TRP A 96 0.88 6.33 2.13
C TRP A 96 1.78 6.92 3.19
N VAL A 97 2.92 6.29 3.48
CA VAL A 97 3.92 6.88 4.37
C VAL A 97 4.45 8.17 3.77
N LYS A 98 4.72 8.18 2.46
CA LYS A 98 5.18 9.38 1.77
C LYS A 98 4.18 10.51 1.88
N ASP A 99 2.93 10.29 1.49
CA ASP A 99 1.87 11.28 1.57
C ASP A 99 1.66 11.80 2.99
N PHE A 100 1.63 10.91 3.99
CA PHE A 100 1.53 11.29 5.39
C PHE A 100 2.70 12.20 5.81
N THR A 101 3.94 11.82 5.50
CA THR A 101 5.12 12.62 5.84
C THR A 101 5.20 13.95 5.08
N GLU A 102 4.77 13.99 3.82
CA GLU A 102 4.77 15.23 3.03
C GLU A 102 3.68 16.19 3.52
N ARG A 103 2.49 15.69 3.86
CA ARG A 103 1.37 16.52 4.33
C ARG A 103 1.57 17.02 5.76
N GLU A 104 1.98 16.15 6.68
CA GLU A 104 2.06 16.47 8.10
C GLU A 104 3.46 16.91 8.56
N VAL A 105 4.53 16.40 7.95
CA VAL A 105 5.91 16.56 8.46
C VAL A 105 6.79 17.44 7.56
N ARG A 106 6.41 17.70 6.30
CA ARG A 106 6.94 18.70 5.34
C ARG A 106 8.48 18.85 5.18
N VAL A 107 9.29 17.88 5.58
CA VAL A 107 10.76 18.11 5.73
C VAL A 107 11.66 17.06 5.03
N ILE A 108 11.13 16.01 4.38
CA ILE A 108 11.98 14.83 4.09
C ILE A 108 11.85 14.26 2.68
N ASN A 109 13.02 14.01 2.09
CA ASN A 109 13.18 13.27 0.85
C ASN A 109 13.13 11.74 1.12
N LEU A 110 12.02 11.09 0.77
CA LEU A 110 11.84 9.63 0.86
C LEU A 110 12.31 8.85 -0.38
N THR A 111 13.03 9.50 -1.31
CA THR A 111 13.45 8.89 -2.57
C THR A 111 14.31 7.64 -2.37
N VAL A 112 15.19 7.62 -1.37
CA VAL A 112 16.04 6.44 -1.07
C VAL A 112 15.20 5.23 -0.66
N VAL A 113 14.17 5.45 0.16
CA VAL A 113 13.25 4.39 0.59
C VAL A 113 12.42 3.88 -0.59
N GLY A 114 11.96 4.78 -1.46
CA GLY A 114 11.23 4.41 -2.69
C GLY A 114 12.07 3.57 -3.65
N MET A 115 13.34 3.95 -3.85
CA MET A 115 14.27 3.16 -4.67
C MET A 115 14.54 1.78 -4.07
N GLY A 116 14.67 1.67 -2.74
CA GLY A 116 14.82 0.38 -2.07
C GLY A 116 13.63 -0.55 -2.30
N ILE A 117 12.41 -0.03 -2.22
CA ILE A 117 11.18 -0.81 -2.45
C ILE A 117 11.05 -1.23 -3.90
N LEU A 118 11.40 -0.34 -4.83
CA LEU A 118 11.44 -0.69 -6.25
C LEU A 118 12.42 -1.83 -6.52
N ILE A 119 13.63 -1.76 -5.95
CA ILE A 119 14.65 -2.82 -6.09
C ILE A 119 14.13 -4.14 -5.52
N LEU A 120 13.51 -4.13 -4.34
CA LEU A 120 12.95 -5.33 -3.71
C LEU A 120 11.82 -5.95 -4.56
N ASN A 121 10.95 -5.13 -5.14
CA ASN A 121 9.89 -5.60 -6.04
C ASN A 121 10.48 -6.23 -7.31
N ILE A 122 11.46 -5.58 -7.94
CA ILE A 122 12.16 -6.12 -9.12
C ILE A 122 12.84 -7.45 -8.78
N TRP A 123 13.55 -7.51 -7.65
CA TRP A 123 14.24 -8.72 -7.21
C TRP A 123 13.26 -9.87 -6.95
N PHE A 124 12.11 -9.59 -6.33
CA PHE A 124 11.08 -10.58 -6.10
C PHE A 124 10.47 -11.11 -7.40
N ILE A 125 10.17 -10.22 -8.36
CA ILE A 125 9.70 -10.61 -9.70
C ILE A 125 10.72 -11.53 -10.39
N VAL A 126 12.00 -11.16 -10.35
CA VAL A 126 13.07 -11.96 -10.94
C VAL A 126 13.16 -13.35 -10.31
N ILE A 127 13.04 -13.46 -8.98
CA ILE A 127 13.03 -14.76 -8.28
C ILE A 127 11.85 -15.63 -8.73
N VAL A 128 10.65 -15.08 -8.80
CA VAL A 128 9.45 -15.83 -9.20
C VAL A 128 9.56 -16.30 -10.66
N ILE A 129 10.04 -15.44 -11.56
CA ILE A 129 10.27 -15.80 -12.97
C ILE A 129 11.39 -16.85 -13.10
N ALA A 130 12.49 -16.71 -12.36
CA ALA A 130 13.58 -17.68 -12.37
C ALA A 130 13.13 -19.06 -11.88
N ALA A 131 12.33 -19.09 -10.80
CA ALA A 131 11.73 -20.33 -10.29
C ALA A 131 10.81 -20.98 -11.33
N PHE A 132 10.00 -20.18 -12.03
CA PHE A 132 9.16 -20.68 -13.12
C PHE A 132 9.97 -21.27 -14.28
N ILE A 133 11.01 -20.56 -14.74
CA ILE A 133 11.89 -21.04 -15.83
C ILE A 133 12.58 -22.34 -15.43
N ALA A 134 13.06 -22.46 -14.19
CA ALA A 134 13.67 -23.69 -13.67
C ALA A 134 12.69 -24.87 -13.73
N LEU A 135 11.45 -24.67 -13.24
CA LEU A 135 10.40 -25.70 -13.28
C LEU A 135 9.97 -26.06 -14.71
N PHE A 136 9.95 -25.10 -15.63
CA PHE A 136 9.63 -25.34 -17.03
C PHE A 136 10.71 -26.17 -17.74
N ILE A 137 12.00 -25.91 -17.46
CA ILE A 137 13.14 -26.65 -18.02
C ILE A 137 13.17 -28.10 -17.50
N GLU A 138 12.74 -28.34 -16.25
CA GLU A 138 12.66 -29.67 -15.66
C GLU A 138 11.63 -30.60 -16.34
N GLY A 139 10.86 -30.12 -17.32
CA GLY A 139 10.13 -30.97 -18.28
C GLY A 139 8.91 -31.72 -17.74
N ASN A 140 8.48 -31.43 -16.52
CA ASN A 140 7.24 -31.96 -15.95
C ASN A 140 6.06 -31.03 -16.26
N ASP A 141 4.84 -31.57 -16.31
CA ASP A 141 3.57 -30.83 -16.34
C ASP A 141 3.36 -29.94 -15.07
N CYS A 142 4.40 -29.50 -14.38
CA CYS A 142 4.34 -28.94 -13.03
C CYS A 142 3.50 -29.82 -12.06
N VAL A 143 3.33 -31.10 -12.40
CA VAL A 143 2.77 -32.15 -11.56
C VAL A 143 3.87 -32.53 -10.59
N SER A 144 3.55 -32.46 -9.28
CA SER A 144 4.44 -32.69 -8.13
C SER A 144 5.57 -33.69 -8.42
N ASN A 145 6.73 -33.18 -8.83
CA ASN A 145 7.91 -34.00 -9.06
C ASN A 145 8.65 -34.10 -7.73
N ASN A 146 8.46 -35.22 -7.02
CA ASN A 146 9.10 -35.51 -5.72
C ASN A 146 8.92 -34.40 -4.64
N GLY A 147 7.87 -33.57 -4.72
CA GLY A 147 7.63 -32.49 -3.75
C GLY A 147 8.54 -31.25 -3.90
N ASN A 148 9.38 -31.17 -4.93
CA ASN A 148 10.25 -30.01 -5.15
C ASN A 148 9.41 -28.74 -5.43
N ILE A 149 8.38 -28.83 -6.28
CA ILE A 149 7.49 -27.72 -6.63
C ILE A 149 6.81 -27.13 -5.38
N GLU A 150 6.35 -27.99 -4.48
CA GLU A 150 5.73 -27.61 -3.21
C GLU A 150 6.74 -26.94 -2.27
N THR A 151 7.98 -27.42 -2.27
CA THR A 151 9.08 -26.86 -1.48
C THR A 151 9.46 -25.46 -1.96
N TRP A 152 9.71 -25.28 -3.27
CA TRP A 152 9.99 -23.97 -3.87
C TRP A 152 8.86 -22.98 -3.61
N ASN A 153 7.61 -23.43 -3.76
CA ASN A 153 6.45 -22.60 -3.48
C ASN A 153 6.41 -22.14 -2.00
N THR A 154 6.65 -23.08 -1.09
CA THR A 154 6.65 -22.79 0.34
C THR A 154 7.71 -21.74 0.69
N TRP A 155 8.93 -21.86 0.15
CA TRP A 155 10.01 -20.90 0.40
C TRP A 155 9.77 -19.53 -0.22
N ILE A 156 9.27 -19.48 -1.46
CA ILE A 156 8.92 -18.20 -2.12
C ILE A 156 7.84 -17.48 -1.30
N SER A 157 6.80 -18.20 -0.88
CA SER A 157 5.69 -17.63 -0.12
C SER A 157 6.09 -17.22 1.31
N THR A 158 6.79 -18.09 2.04
CA THR A 158 7.25 -17.76 3.41
C THR A 158 8.26 -16.60 3.38
N GLY A 159 9.19 -16.61 2.42
CA GLY A 159 10.15 -15.53 2.22
C GLY A 159 9.48 -14.20 1.87
N SER A 160 8.50 -14.18 0.97
CA SER A 160 7.79 -12.96 0.58
C SER A 160 6.97 -12.38 1.73
N ASN A 161 6.21 -13.22 2.45
CA ASN A 161 5.40 -12.77 3.58
C ASN A 161 6.27 -12.26 4.74
N MET A 162 7.38 -12.94 5.04
CA MET A 162 8.33 -12.48 6.07
C MET A 162 8.97 -11.14 5.69
N LEU A 163 9.37 -10.98 4.41
CA LEU A 163 9.94 -9.73 3.91
C LEU A 163 8.90 -8.60 3.98
N LEU A 164 7.64 -8.86 3.63
CA LEU A 164 6.55 -7.89 3.79
C LEU A 164 6.37 -7.50 5.26
N THR A 165 6.35 -8.44 6.19
CA THR A 165 6.27 -8.13 7.63
C THR A 165 7.42 -7.22 8.06
N ILE A 166 8.65 -7.49 7.63
CA ILE A 166 9.81 -6.65 7.93
C ILE A 166 9.63 -5.24 7.34
N ILE A 167 9.15 -5.13 6.10
CA ILE A 167 8.87 -3.84 5.45
C ILE A 167 7.80 -3.06 6.23
N VAL A 168 6.68 -3.71 6.58
CA VAL A 168 5.58 -3.10 7.33
C VAL A 168 6.07 -2.60 8.70
N LEU A 169 6.88 -3.40 9.40
CA LEU A 169 7.48 -3.02 10.68
C LEU A 169 8.44 -1.83 10.53
N ALA A 170 9.31 -1.83 9.52
CA ALA A 170 10.23 -0.73 9.27
C ALA A 170 9.46 0.57 9.00
N PHE A 171 8.39 0.51 8.20
CA PHE A 171 7.52 1.65 7.96
C PHE A 171 6.77 2.12 9.21
N GLY A 172 6.28 1.19 10.03
CA GLY A 172 5.65 1.52 11.30
C GLY A 172 6.59 2.23 12.27
N ILE A 173 7.83 1.74 12.40
CA ILE A 173 8.86 2.39 13.22
C ILE A 173 9.15 3.79 12.67
N LEU A 174 9.30 3.95 11.35
CA LEU A 174 9.51 5.25 10.73
C LEU A 174 8.35 6.21 11.03
N ILE A 175 7.10 5.79 10.84
CA ILE A 175 5.92 6.61 11.13
C ILE A 175 5.88 7.03 12.61
N ILE A 176 6.10 6.10 13.54
CA ILE A 176 6.09 6.39 14.98
C ILE A 176 7.19 7.37 15.38
N GLN A 177 8.43 7.12 14.91
CA GLN A 177 9.56 8.02 15.18
C GLN A 177 9.30 9.42 14.67
N ARG A 178 8.71 9.53 13.46
CA ARG A 178 8.41 10.82 12.84
C ARG A 178 7.32 11.57 13.57
N TYR A 179 6.24 10.88 13.93
CA TYR A 179 5.17 11.45 14.72
C TYR A 179 5.70 11.96 16.06
N HIS A 180 6.49 11.16 16.78
CA HIS A 180 7.05 11.54 18.08
C HIS A 180 7.94 12.79 18.02
N ASN A 181 8.77 12.92 16.98
CA ASN A 181 9.69 14.06 16.83
C ASN A 181 9.00 15.39 16.47
N GLN A 182 7.71 15.38 16.11
CA GLN A 182 6.92 16.57 15.75
C GLN A 182 5.88 16.96 16.81
N ILE A 183 5.83 16.26 17.96
CA ILE A 183 4.78 16.40 18.99
C ILE A 183 4.69 17.80 19.63
N SER A 184 5.59 18.75 19.37
CA SER A 184 5.58 19.96 20.20
C SER A 184 4.39 20.90 20.00
N HIS A 185 3.82 21.20 18.81
CA HIS A 185 2.86 22.34 18.78
C HIS A 185 1.66 22.38 17.79
N PHE A 186 1.42 21.46 16.85
CA PHE A 186 0.41 21.70 15.79
C PHE A 186 -0.51 20.53 15.34
N THR A 187 -0.50 19.36 15.98
CA THR A 187 -1.36 18.23 15.53
C THR A 187 -2.83 18.40 15.95
N SER A 188 -3.73 18.57 14.99
CA SER A 188 -5.18 18.62 15.18
C SER A 188 -5.74 17.27 15.67
N PRO A 189 -6.93 17.23 16.31
CA PRO A 189 -7.59 15.98 16.70
C PRO A 189 -7.79 15.00 15.54
N ASP A 190 -7.97 15.51 14.31
CA ASP A 190 -8.19 14.67 13.12
C ASP A 190 -6.88 14.07 12.58
N SER A 191 -5.75 14.78 12.68
CA SER A 191 -4.41 14.21 12.45
C SER A 191 -4.12 13.06 13.42
N LYS A 192 -4.50 13.19 14.70
CA LYS A 192 -4.37 12.10 15.70
C LYS A 192 -5.22 10.87 15.35
N LYS A 193 -6.44 11.08 14.85
CA LYS A 193 -7.30 9.98 14.38
C LYS A 193 -6.72 9.31 13.14
N SER A 194 -6.24 10.10 12.17
CA SER A 194 -5.59 9.60 10.95
C SER A 194 -4.38 8.73 11.32
N PHE A 195 -3.50 9.21 12.21
CA PHE A 195 -2.38 8.44 12.73
C PHE A 195 -2.78 7.11 13.40
N LEU A 196 -3.85 7.10 14.20
CA LEU A 196 -4.34 5.87 14.82
C LEU A 196 -4.86 4.87 13.78
N ILE A 197 -5.54 5.34 12.73
CA ILE A 197 -5.97 4.51 11.60
C ILE A 197 -4.75 3.91 10.88
N TYR A 198 -3.68 4.68 10.68
CA TYR A 198 -2.42 4.18 10.11
C TYR A 198 -1.80 3.07 10.95
N ILE A 199 -1.70 3.25 12.27
CA ILE A 199 -1.16 2.21 13.17
C ILE A 199 -2.02 0.95 13.14
N PHE A 200 -3.34 1.10 13.14
CA PHE A 200 -4.27 -0.02 13.06
C PHE A 200 -4.11 -0.79 11.74
N ALA A 201 -4.00 -0.08 10.61
CA ALA A 201 -3.75 -0.67 9.31
C ALA A 201 -2.41 -1.45 9.27
N LEU A 202 -1.33 -0.89 9.82
CA LEU A 202 -0.03 -1.56 9.90
C LEU A 202 -0.11 -2.85 10.72
N LEU A 203 -0.84 -2.84 11.85
CA LEU A 203 -1.03 -4.04 12.68
C LEU A 203 -1.80 -5.14 11.93
N LEU A 204 -2.85 -4.79 11.19
CA LEU A 204 -3.60 -5.75 10.37
C LEU A 204 -2.70 -6.40 9.31
N LEU A 205 -1.90 -5.58 8.60
CA LEU A 205 -0.93 -6.08 7.61
C LEU A 205 0.16 -6.97 8.25
N ILE A 206 0.61 -6.67 9.47
CA ILE A 206 1.56 -7.56 10.18
C ILE A 206 0.90 -8.90 10.50
N ILE A 207 -0.30 -8.88 11.08
CA ILE A 207 -1.01 -10.08 11.53
C ILE A 207 -1.33 -10.99 10.34
N GLU A 208 -1.84 -10.45 9.23
CA GLU A 208 -2.18 -11.27 8.06
C GLU A 208 -0.94 -11.92 7.43
N ASN A 209 0.18 -11.19 7.32
CA ASN A 209 1.40 -11.71 6.69
C ASN A 209 2.09 -12.75 7.59
N LEU A 210 2.02 -12.56 8.92
CA LEU A 210 2.43 -13.58 9.89
C LEU A 210 1.53 -14.83 9.84
N LEU A 211 0.22 -14.66 9.67
CA LEU A 211 -0.71 -15.79 9.49
C LEU A 211 -0.34 -16.59 8.23
N ARG A 212 -0.16 -15.92 7.08
CA ARG A 212 0.29 -16.57 5.83
C ARG A 212 1.61 -17.30 6.04
N PHE A 213 2.57 -16.69 6.74
CA PHE A 213 3.86 -17.31 7.05
C PHE A 213 3.73 -18.58 7.88
N ILE A 214 3.00 -18.53 9.00
CA ILE A 214 2.80 -19.67 9.90
C ILE A 214 2.12 -20.83 9.17
N VAL A 215 1.10 -20.54 8.36
CA VAL A 215 0.32 -21.58 7.69
C VAL A 215 1.11 -22.26 6.59
N HIS A 216 1.94 -21.53 5.82
CA HIS A 216 2.85 -22.17 4.86
C HIS A 216 3.95 -23.03 5.54
N LEU A 217 4.37 -22.67 6.75
CA LEU A 217 5.32 -23.48 7.53
C LEU A 217 4.68 -24.69 8.23
N TYR A 218 3.35 -24.78 8.27
CA TYR A 218 2.64 -25.86 8.96
C TYR A 218 3.07 -27.25 8.48
N PHE A 219 3.04 -27.50 7.17
CA PHE A 219 3.42 -28.79 6.59
C PHE A 219 4.91 -29.12 6.77
N PRO A 220 5.86 -28.22 6.45
CA PRO A 220 7.29 -28.45 6.69
C PRO A 220 7.63 -28.87 8.12
N ILE A 221 6.98 -28.24 9.12
CA ILE A 221 7.20 -28.45 10.55
C ILE A 221 6.49 -29.72 11.05
N THR A 222 5.21 -29.88 10.75
CA THR A 222 4.38 -30.94 11.35
C THR A 222 4.36 -32.24 10.54
N LYS A 223 4.79 -32.20 9.28
CA LYS A 223 4.62 -33.27 8.28
C LYS A 223 3.17 -33.70 8.06
N LYS A 224 2.21 -32.86 8.46
CA LYS A 224 0.77 -33.10 8.31
C LYS A 224 0.19 -32.07 7.35
N TYR A 225 -0.65 -32.54 6.43
CA TYR A 225 -1.44 -31.65 5.59
C TYR A 225 -2.58 -31.06 6.41
N MET A 226 -2.72 -29.75 6.36
CA MET A 226 -3.91 -29.08 6.87
C MET A 226 -5.08 -29.36 5.92
N ASN A 227 -6.32 -29.33 6.40
CA ASN A 227 -7.49 -29.44 5.52
C ASN A 227 -7.40 -28.36 4.42
N ASP A 228 -7.51 -28.74 3.14
CA ASP A 228 -7.34 -27.85 1.99
C ASP A 228 -8.19 -26.58 2.10
N ILE A 229 -9.44 -26.69 2.55
CA ILE A 229 -10.33 -25.52 2.73
C ILE A 229 -9.78 -24.59 3.82
N LEU A 230 -9.31 -25.16 4.93
CA LEU A 230 -8.73 -24.38 6.02
C LEU A 230 -7.41 -23.72 5.59
N PHE A 231 -6.59 -24.43 4.81
CA PHE A 231 -5.34 -23.92 4.24
C PHE A 231 -5.58 -22.76 3.27
N GLN A 232 -6.49 -22.95 2.31
CA GLN A 232 -6.87 -21.92 1.35
C GLN A 232 -7.51 -20.70 2.03
N THR A 233 -8.35 -20.92 3.05
CA THR A 233 -8.96 -19.83 3.82
C THR A 233 -7.90 -19.01 4.55
N MET A 234 -6.94 -19.66 5.22
CA MET A 234 -5.95 -18.97 6.02
C MET A 234 -4.80 -18.35 5.22
N ILE A 235 -4.58 -18.76 3.97
CA ILE A 235 -3.54 -18.20 3.10
C ILE A 235 -4.08 -17.17 2.12
N HIS A 236 -5.22 -17.45 1.50
CA HIS A 236 -5.80 -16.62 0.45
C HIS A 236 -7.00 -15.84 1.00
N TRP A 237 -8.10 -16.51 1.34
CA TRP A 237 -9.38 -15.79 1.51
C TRP A 237 -9.38 -14.77 2.66
N LEU A 238 -8.93 -15.15 3.85
CA LEU A 238 -8.92 -14.25 5.00
C LEU A 238 -7.85 -13.17 4.83
N PRO A 239 -6.57 -13.49 4.54
CA PRO A 239 -5.55 -12.46 4.38
C PRO A 239 -5.83 -11.51 3.20
N ASP A 240 -6.26 -12.00 2.03
CA ASP A 240 -6.52 -11.13 0.88
C ASP A 240 -7.70 -10.17 1.16
N MET A 241 -8.68 -10.59 1.95
CA MET A 241 -9.78 -9.73 2.40
C MET A 241 -9.31 -8.68 3.42
N VAL A 242 -8.48 -9.07 4.38
CA VAL A 242 -7.89 -8.13 5.35
C VAL A 242 -7.01 -7.10 4.62
N GLU A 243 -6.20 -7.53 3.67
CA GLU A 243 -5.35 -6.69 2.82
C GLU A 243 -6.20 -5.66 2.08
N THR A 244 -7.25 -6.13 1.39
CA THR A 244 -8.18 -5.28 0.64
C THR A 244 -8.91 -4.27 1.54
N ILE A 245 -9.45 -4.71 2.68
CA ILE A 245 -10.11 -3.81 3.64
C ILE A 245 -9.12 -2.78 4.18
N THR A 246 -7.91 -3.21 4.51
CA THR A 246 -6.88 -2.32 5.06
C THR A 246 -6.48 -1.23 4.06
N ILE A 247 -6.33 -1.59 2.79
CA ILE A 247 -6.05 -0.63 1.72
C ILE A 247 -7.20 0.36 1.55
N LEU A 248 -8.45 -0.10 1.52
CA LEU A 248 -9.62 0.78 1.43
C LEU A 248 -9.71 1.74 2.62
N VAL A 249 -9.42 1.27 3.83
CA VAL A 249 -9.34 2.10 5.04
C VAL A 249 -8.25 3.17 4.91
N LEU A 250 -7.05 2.80 4.45
CA LEU A 250 -5.96 3.75 4.21
C LEU A 250 -6.36 4.80 3.16
N TRP A 251 -7.02 4.39 2.07
CA TRP A 251 -7.52 5.30 1.04
C TRP A 251 -8.58 6.27 1.56
N SER A 252 -9.41 5.85 2.52
CA SER A 252 -10.38 6.73 3.18
C SER A 252 -9.72 7.71 4.15
N SER A 253 -8.61 7.33 4.79
CA SER A 253 -7.85 8.23 5.67
C SER A 253 -7.23 9.40 4.89
N ASP A 254 -6.88 9.18 3.61
CA ASP A 254 -6.43 10.24 2.73
C ASP A 254 -7.52 11.27 2.44
N GLU A 255 -8.78 10.82 2.32
CA GLU A 255 -9.93 11.71 2.11
C GLU A 255 -10.13 12.61 3.33
N MET A 256 -10.09 12.03 4.54
CA MET A 256 -10.19 12.78 5.80
C MET A 256 -9.06 13.79 5.94
N SER A 257 -7.82 13.36 5.66
CA SER A 257 -6.64 14.22 5.76
C SER A 257 -6.66 15.36 4.73
N TRP A 258 -7.18 15.10 3.51
CA TRP A 258 -7.34 16.12 2.48
C TRP A 258 -8.43 17.14 2.85
N GLN A 259 -9.58 16.69 3.36
CA GLN A 259 -10.67 17.58 3.80
C GLN A 259 -10.18 18.51 4.91
N PHE A 260 -9.42 17.99 5.88
CA PHE A 260 -8.82 18.80 6.94
C PHE A 260 -7.87 19.85 6.38
N ASN A 261 -6.94 19.49 5.48
CA ASN A 261 -6.02 20.45 4.89
C ASN A 261 -6.76 21.57 4.14
N LYS A 262 -7.80 21.23 3.39
CA LYS A 262 -8.60 22.21 2.66
C LYS A 262 -9.31 23.19 3.60
N GLU A 263 -9.98 22.68 4.65
CA GLU A 263 -10.62 23.54 5.65
C GLU A 263 -9.61 24.40 6.41
N PHE A 264 -8.45 23.84 6.74
CA PHE A 264 -7.40 24.57 7.43
C PHE A 264 -6.80 25.68 6.54
N GLU A 265 -6.53 25.39 5.26
CA GLU A 265 -6.09 26.38 4.29
C GLU A 265 -7.14 27.49 4.12
N GLU A 266 -8.41 27.15 3.93
CA GLU A 266 -9.50 28.12 3.82
C GLU A 266 -9.60 29.03 5.05
N ARG A 267 -9.47 28.47 6.27
CA ARG A 267 -9.46 29.25 7.52
C ARG A 267 -8.21 30.13 7.62
N MET A 268 -7.02 29.61 7.31
CA MET A 268 -5.78 30.40 7.30
C MET A 268 -5.85 31.57 6.32
N PHE A 269 -6.39 31.36 5.11
CA PHE A 269 -6.58 32.44 4.15
C PHE A 269 -7.59 33.48 4.67
N ALA A 270 -8.70 33.06 5.26
CA ALA A 270 -9.67 33.96 5.86
C ALA A 270 -9.08 34.78 7.03
N ASP A 271 -8.34 34.14 7.94
CA ASP A 271 -7.67 34.82 9.06
C ASP A 271 -6.58 35.78 8.57
N THR A 272 -5.84 35.40 7.54
CA THR A 272 -4.84 36.27 6.90
C THR A 272 -5.50 37.49 6.26
N GLU A 273 -6.66 37.32 5.61
CA GLU A 273 -7.44 38.41 5.05
C GLU A 273 -7.95 39.36 6.15
N ILE A 274 -8.40 38.83 7.29
CA ILE A 274 -8.82 39.62 8.45
C ILE A 274 -7.63 40.43 9.01
N ILE A 275 -6.46 39.80 9.18
CA ILE A 275 -5.26 40.48 9.67
C ILE A 275 -4.83 41.58 8.70
N LEU A 276 -4.79 41.28 7.39
CA LEU A 276 -4.47 42.28 6.36
C LEU A 276 -5.48 43.43 6.36
N ARG A 277 -6.77 43.13 6.53
CA ARG A 277 -7.82 44.15 6.63
C ARG A 277 -7.62 45.02 7.86
N ASN A 278 -7.36 44.41 9.02
CA ASN A 278 -7.14 45.10 10.29
C ASN A 278 -5.92 46.04 10.22
N ILE A 279 -4.79 45.57 9.68
CA ILE A 279 -3.59 46.39 9.44
C ILE A 279 -3.91 47.55 8.49
N ARG A 280 -4.70 47.31 7.44
CA ARG A 280 -5.09 48.35 6.48
C ARG A 280 -6.01 49.41 7.11
N THR A 281 -6.95 49.01 7.97
CA THR A 281 -7.81 49.96 8.71
C THR A 281 -7.01 50.78 9.72
N GLU A 282 -6.10 50.15 10.45
CA GLU A 282 -5.25 50.84 11.43
C GLU A 282 -4.30 51.84 10.74
N HIS A 283 -3.77 51.50 9.56
CA HIS A 283 -3.02 52.44 8.72
C HIS A 283 -3.90 53.52 8.07
N SER A 284 -5.19 53.26 7.80
CA SER A 284 -6.10 54.30 7.32
C SER A 284 -6.52 55.29 8.42
N ASP A 285 -6.59 54.87 9.68
CA ASP A 285 -6.81 55.78 10.81
C ASP A 285 -5.56 56.62 11.13
N LEU A 286 -4.36 56.09 10.83
CA LEU A 286 -3.09 56.84 10.83
C LEU A 286 -2.91 57.79 9.64
N SER A 287 -3.75 57.69 8.59
CA SER A 287 -3.67 58.58 7.41
C SER A 287 -4.18 60.01 7.64
N SER A 288 -4.47 60.37 8.90
CA SER A 288 -4.64 61.77 9.33
C SER A 288 -3.33 62.48 9.70
N LEU A 289 -2.18 61.77 9.73
CA LEU A 289 -0.88 62.37 10.01
C LEU A 289 0.16 62.04 8.92
N SER A 290 0.26 62.97 7.98
CA SER A 290 1.39 63.24 7.05
C SER A 290 1.71 62.22 5.97
N CYS A 291 1.58 62.67 4.71
CA CYS A 291 2.17 62.09 3.53
C CYS A 291 3.69 61.88 3.68
N THR A 292 4.19 60.67 3.43
CA THR A 292 5.27 60.44 2.44
C THR A 292 5.45 58.94 2.13
N SER A 293 5.12 58.59 0.89
CA SER A 293 5.48 57.43 0.05
C SER A 293 6.14 56.18 0.66
N TYR A 294 5.40 55.07 0.72
CA TYR A 294 5.98 53.72 0.60
C TYR A 294 5.98 53.30 -0.87
N GLN A 295 7.17 53.05 -1.43
CA GLN A 295 7.36 52.43 -2.73
C GLN A 295 6.79 51.00 -2.73
N HIS A 296 6.08 50.66 -3.81
CA HIS A 296 5.74 49.30 -4.18
C HIS A 296 6.99 48.40 -4.10
N SER A 297 7.04 47.47 -3.16
CA SER A 297 7.96 46.33 -3.25
C SER A 297 7.44 45.39 -4.33
N THR A 298 7.97 45.57 -5.53
CA THR A 298 7.95 44.52 -6.56
C THR A 298 8.63 43.29 -5.99
N LEU A 299 7.87 42.19 -5.98
CA LEU A 299 8.34 40.83 -5.74
C LEU A 299 9.45 40.52 -6.76
N SER A 300 10.72 40.78 -6.42
CA SER A 300 11.85 40.36 -7.25
C SER A 300 12.17 38.92 -6.92
N TYR A 301 11.67 38.03 -7.76
CA TYR A 301 12.15 36.67 -7.91
C TYR A 301 13.68 36.69 -8.04
N ARG A 302 14.40 36.04 -7.11
CA ARG A 302 15.85 35.82 -7.24
C ARG A 302 16.16 34.37 -6.93
N ASP A 303 16.16 33.56 -7.99
CA ASP A 303 16.96 32.34 -8.06
C ASP A 303 18.44 32.70 -7.97
N SER A 304 19.16 32.09 -7.03
CA SER A 304 20.47 31.47 -7.24
C SER A 304 21.13 31.10 -5.91
N THR A 305 21.38 29.81 -5.79
CA THR A 305 22.43 29.17 -5.00
C THR A 305 23.70 30.00 -4.81
N SER A 306 24.15 30.15 -3.56
CA SER A 306 25.52 29.79 -3.14
C SER A 306 25.71 30.05 -1.65
N SER A 307 26.49 29.14 -1.04
CA SER A 307 27.19 29.24 0.24
C SER A 307 27.57 30.69 0.61
N THR A 308 27.63 31.08 1.88
CA THR A 308 28.70 30.66 2.80
C THR A 308 28.36 31.17 4.20
N THR A 309 28.66 30.31 5.18
CA THR A 309 29.04 30.60 6.57
C THR A 309 29.53 32.04 6.81
N ILE A 310 29.11 32.65 7.93
CA ILE A 310 30.02 33.19 8.96
C ILE A 310 29.23 33.44 10.25
N SER A 311 29.90 33.05 11.32
CA SER A 311 29.56 33.04 12.72
C SER A 311 29.59 34.41 13.41
N LEU A 312 28.91 34.46 14.56
CA LEU A 312 29.25 35.20 15.79
C LEU A 312 29.23 36.74 15.73
N LEU A 313 28.26 37.33 16.45
CA LEU A 313 28.46 37.75 17.84
C LEU A 313 27.11 37.94 18.54
#